data_AF-A0A2V8QGH9-F1
#
_entry.id   AF-A0A2V8QGH9-F1
#
_cell.length_a   1.000
_cell.length_b   1.000
_cell.length_c   1.000
_cell.angle_alpha   90.00
_cell.angle_beta   90.00
_cell.angle_gamma   90.00
#
_symmetry.space_group_name_H-M   'P 1'
#
loop_
_entity.id
_entity.type
_entity.pdbx_description
1 polymer ?
#
loop_
_entity_poly.entity_id
_entity_poly.type
_entity_poly.pdbx_seq_one_letter_code
_entity_poly.pdbx_strand_id
1 'polypeptide(L)'
;MKNDDTGSFFVANFANTQTAQFTTGSTINASTGNSYASYLIGALSGATVLEDTVSGSTPTTAEFSTTSFWVADDWKVNSRLTLNLGLRYDYMIPYTEKDDHFTFLDPTVPNPAAGGRPGVLRFGGSYAPDAISCHCSQIVNTYPNAWGPRVGFAYAFNDKTVFRGGYGIMYTRRGAVGGRENARQGSGFTGLNASPALAAPNGFDPAFYWQNGIPPYIKGPIYDQTYLTGFNAPGVAGGTLTYAEPNSQPPRYQNWNFSIQRSITSSLVLTAAYVGSNGKQLAGAGRGSWSNQIDPRYLALGGLLNMNATPATISLAAAIIPGIALPFPTFNGTIAQMLRPFPQYGGIADPYGNVGQTNYHALQTSLQQRLSNGLSFNVNYTFSKSLGNIFGIRSAYLGYLDKSIANTDMPHVFNAFFNYDLPFGRGKTYDSGNKIVQAVISGWQLSGIQRFASGTPLGPFVGNCTLPQAGACYANYNPAFTGPVRINGDWGNGDVKAPVANATPFIDKNAFVSAAPFTYGNTPVLGAYGLRNQHLLNSDLSISRNFQITEQVRFVFGADSFNIFNYVRFGGINTNITNAAFGKVTTQTNLPRVFQFKFRILY
;
A
#
# COMPACT_ATOMS: atom_id res chain seq x y z
N MET A 1 20.28 -10.52 25.00
CA MET A 1 21.11 -11.72 25.18
C MET A 1 20.33 -12.88 24.59
N LYS A 2 20.91 -13.64 23.65
CA LYS A 2 20.30 -14.87 23.16
C LYS A 2 20.37 -15.87 24.31
N ASN A 3 19.21 -16.30 24.79
CA ASN A 3 19.13 -17.48 25.63
C ASN A 3 19.00 -18.64 24.67
N ASP A 4 19.97 -19.55 24.71
CA ASP A 4 20.03 -20.69 23.81
C ASP A 4 18.83 -21.63 24.06
N ASP A 5 18.27 -22.14 22.97
CA ASP A 5 17.30 -23.24 22.85
C ASP A 5 15.84 -23.08 23.33
N THR A 6 15.40 -21.87 23.69
CA THR A 6 13.96 -21.53 23.74
C THR A 6 13.72 -20.24 22.97
N GLY A 7 12.74 -20.19 22.06
CA GLY A 7 12.49 -19.09 21.11
C GLY A 7 12.04 -17.77 21.72
N SER A 8 12.48 -17.42 22.92
CA SER A 8 12.02 -16.27 23.69
C SER A 8 12.94 -15.05 23.49
N PHE A 9 12.35 -13.92 23.11
CA PHE A 9 13.04 -12.66 22.88
C PHE A 9 12.57 -11.60 23.89
N PHE A 10 13.51 -10.87 24.46
CA PHE A 10 13.22 -9.79 25.41
C PHE A 10 13.80 -8.47 24.90
N VAL A 11 12.95 -7.46 24.77
CA VAL A 11 13.33 -6.07 24.45
C VAL A 11 13.11 -5.21 25.66
N ALA A 12 14.18 -4.61 26.19
CA ALA A 12 14.09 -3.56 27.19
C ALA A 12 14.20 -2.19 26.52
N ASN A 13 13.30 -1.29 26.89
CA ASN A 13 13.33 0.11 26.46
C ASN A 13 13.70 0.99 27.64
N PHE A 14 14.61 1.92 27.37
CA PHE A 14 15.03 2.96 28.31
C PHE A 14 14.77 4.31 27.68
N ALA A 15 14.05 5.18 28.38
CA ALA A 15 13.80 6.54 27.96
C ALA A 15 14.42 7.52 28.97
N ASN A 16 14.55 8.77 28.56
CA ASN A 16 14.95 9.85 29.45
C ASN A 16 13.89 10.18 30.52
N THR A 17 12.63 9.73 30.34
CA THR A 17 11.52 10.11 31.23
C THR A 17 11.66 9.56 32.65
N GLN A 18 12.26 8.39 32.86
CA GLN A 18 12.47 7.82 34.21
C GLN A 18 13.47 8.62 35.07
N THR A 19 14.26 9.49 34.44
CA THR A 19 15.24 10.37 35.11
C THR A 19 14.98 11.84 34.82
N ALA A 20 13.80 12.17 34.28
CA ALA A 20 13.40 13.52 33.94
C ALA A 20 13.02 14.33 35.17
N GLN A 21 13.14 15.65 35.07
CA GLN A 21 12.64 16.59 36.06
C GLN A 21 11.14 16.83 35.86
N PHE A 22 10.47 17.31 36.91
CA PHE A 22 9.10 17.80 36.81
C PHE A 22 9.10 19.32 36.55
N THR A 23 8.12 19.79 35.79
CA THR A 23 7.82 21.21 35.72
C THR A 23 7.14 21.68 37.01
N THR A 24 7.02 22.99 37.19
CA THR A 24 6.33 23.61 38.34
C THR A 24 4.87 23.15 38.51
N GLY A 25 4.27 22.53 37.49
CA GLY A 25 2.92 21.96 37.52
C GLY A 25 2.86 20.45 37.83
N SER A 26 3.93 19.83 38.34
CA SER A 26 4.02 18.37 38.58
C SER A 26 3.80 17.51 37.32
N THR A 27 4.04 18.07 36.14
CA THR A 27 4.06 17.33 34.88
C THR A 27 5.51 17.02 34.50
N ILE A 28 5.74 15.84 33.93
CA ILE A 28 7.08 15.39 33.52
C ILE A 28 7.61 16.32 32.43
N ASN A 29 8.82 16.84 32.60
CA ASN A 29 9.52 17.54 31.54
C ASN A 29 10.28 16.52 30.67
N ALA A 30 9.59 15.97 29.67
CA ALA A 30 10.11 14.94 28.77
C ALA A 30 11.31 15.39 27.90
N SER A 31 11.73 16.66 27.97
CA SER A 31 12.95 17.18 27.34
C SER A 31 14.18 17.11 28.26
N THR A 32 13.99 16.69 29.51
CA THR A 32 15.06 16.52 30.52
C THR A 32 15.28 15.04 30.83
N GLY A 33 16.29 14.73 31.67
CA GLY A 33 16.68 13.35 31.99
C GLY A 33 17.60 12.71 30.94
N ASN A 34 17.97 11.45 31.15
CA ASN A 34 18.92 10.76 30.31
C ASN A 34 18.60 9.26 30.22
N SER A 35 18.42 8.73 29.00
CA SER A 35 18.08 7.31 28.79
C SER A 35 19.20 6.36 29.23
N TYR A 36 20.45 6.78 29.12
CA TYR A 36 21.59 6.02 29.64
C TYR A 36 21.62 6.00 31.17
N ALA A 37 21.23 7.10 31.83
CA ALA A 37 21.07 7.09 33.29
C ALA A 37 19.94 6.15 33.72
N SER A 38 18.79 6.16 33.03
CA SER A 38 17.70 5.20 33.24
C SER A 38 18.17 3.75 33.08
N TYR A 39 19.05 3.48 32.10
CA TYR A 39 19.71 2.19 31.92
C TYR A 39 20.61 1.81 33.10
N LEU A 40 21.46 2.72 33.56
CA LEU A 40 22.39 2.46 34.67
C LEU A 40 21.67 2.14 36.00
N ILE A 41 20.53 2.79 36.27
CA ILE A 41 19.71 2.50 37.45
C ILE A 41 18.71 1.36 37.21
N GLY A 42 18.72 0.76 36.02
CA GLY A 42 17.84 -0.35 35.65
C GLY A 42 16.35 0.02 35.58
N ALA A 43 16.00 1.30 35.40
CA ALA A 43 14.63 1.78 35.32
C ALA A 43 14.12 1.74 33.87
N LEU A 44 13.35 0.71 33.51
CA LEU A 44 12.84 0.56 32.14
C LEU A 44 11.64 1.48 31.91
N SER A 45 11.61 2.17 30.76
CA SER A 45 10.41 2.88 30.29
C SER A 45 9.33 1.92 29.79
N GLY A 46 9.75 0.74 29.36
CA GLY A 46 8.90 -0.36 28.99
C GLY A 46 9.72 -1.59 28.59
N ALA A 47 9.06 -2.72 28.45
CA ALA A 47 9.66 -3.92 27.91
C ALA A 47 8.65 -4.73 27.10
N THR A 48 9.14 -5.47 26.13
CA THR A 48 8.34 -6.47 25.41
C THR A 48 9.01 -7.81 25.61
N VAL A 49 8.27 -8.77 26.15
CA VAL A 49 8.66 -10.19 26.12
C VAL A 49 7.94 -10.81 24.95
N LEU A 50 8.63 -11.58 24.13
CA LEU A 50 8.06 -12.49 23.14
C LEU A 50 8.46 -13.88 23.58
N GLU A 51 7.53 -14.66 24.10
CA GLU A 51 7.74 -16.06 24.43
C GLU A 51 7.05 -16.90 23.34
N ASP A 52 7.84 -17.46 22.44
CA ASP A 52 7.33 -18.41 21.45
C ASP A 52 7.14 -19.76 22.15
N THR A 53 5.87 -20.05 22.45
CA THR A 53 5.44 -21.20 23.25
C THR A 53 4.75 -22.26 22.40
N VAL A 54 4.85 -22.16 21.07
CA VAL A 54 4.45 -23.22 20.14
C VAL A 54 5.43 -24.40 20.33
N SER A 55 5.11 -25.18 21.35
CA SER A 55 5.64 -26.48 21.78
C SER A 55 6.95 -26.94 21.13
N GLY A 56 8.07 -26.75 21.83
CA GLY A 56 9.30 -27.51 21.60
C GLY A 56 9.92 -27.33 20.21
N SER A 57 10.77 -26.30 20.09
CA SER A 57 11.83 -26.18 19.06
C SER A 57 11.46 -26.18 17.57
N THR A 58 10.20 -26.34 17.16
CA THR A 58 9.80 -26.27 15.74
C THR A 58 9.22 -24.90 15.37
N PRO A 59 9.85 -24.16 14.43
CA PRO A 59 9.23 -22.98 13.83
C PRO A 59 7.89 -23.36 13.19
N THR A 60 6.84 -22.55 13.40
CA THR A 60 5.57 -22.69 12.66
C THR A 60 5.89 -22.73 11.17
N THR A 61 5.44 -23.79 10.50
CA THR A 61 5.81 -24.06 9.12
C THR A 61 4.62 -23.78 8.21
N ALA A 62 4.82 -22.84 7.30
CA ALA A 62 3.84 -22.44 6.31
C ALA A 62 3.94 -23.35 5.08
N GLU A 63 2.90 -24.13 4.81
CA GLU A 63 2.79 -24.93 3.60
C GLU A 63 1.75 -24.33 2.64
N PHE A 64 2.11 -24.30 1.35
CA PHE A 64 1.21 -23.91 0.28
C PHE A 64 1.64 -24.64 -0.99
N SER A 65 0.65 -25.04 -1.79
CA SER A 65 0.91 -25.74 -3.05
C SER A 65 0.04 -25.18 -4.15
N THR A 66 0.54 -25.22 -5.38
CA THR A 66 -0.22 -24.84 -6.55
C THR A 66 0.07 -25.82 -7.66
N THR A 67 -0.97 -26.48 -8.13
CA THR A 67 -0.90 -27.33 -9.31
C THR A 67 -1.59 -26.62 -10.44
N SER A 68 -0.92 -26.53 -11.59
CA SER A 68 -1.44 -25.80 -12.72
C SER A 68 -1.44 -26.65 -13.97
N PHE A 69 -2.59 -26.76 -14.60
CA PHE A 69 -2.75 -27.42 -15.90
C PHE A 69 -2.93 -26.35 -16.96
N TRP A 70 -2.32 -26.54 -18.12
CA TRP A 70 -2.49 -25.61 -19.22
C TRP A 70 -2.40 -26.31 -20.56
N VAL A 71 -3.11 -25.76 -21.53
CA VAL A 71 -3.02 -26.08 -22.94
C VAL A 71 -2.98 -24.76 -23.70
N ALA A 72 -2.11 -24.67 -24.69
CA ALA A 72 -2.03 -23.52 -25.56
C ALA A 72 -1.70 -23.98 -26.98
N ASP A 73 -2.23 -23.26 -27.97
CA ASP A 73 -1.99 -23.51 -29.38
C ASP A 73 -1.93 -22.19 -30.16
N ASP A 74 -1.03 -22.15 -31.14
CA ASP A 74 -0.85 -21.04 -32.07
C ASP A 74 -1.32 -21.49 -33.45
N TRP A 75 -2.62 -21.31 -33.70
CA TRP A 75 -3.24 -21.75 -34.92
C TRP A 75 -3.07 -20.73 -36.05
N LYS A 76 -2.21 -21.07 -37.01
CA LYS A 76 -2.07 -20.33 -38.28
C LYS A 76 -3.24 -20.67 -39.20
N VAL A 77 -4.34 -19.92 -39.10
CA VAL A 77 -5.54 -20.09 -39.93
C VAL A 77 -5.20 -19.93 -41.41
N ASN A 78 -4.34 -18.97 -41.74
CA ASN A 78 -3.75 -18.77 -43.07
C ASN A 78 -2.46 -17.94 -42.97
N SER A 79 -1.89 -17.51 -44.10
CA SER A 79 -0.65 -16.70 -44.13
C SER A 79 -0.77 -15.30 -43.50
N ARG A 80 -1.99 -14.83 -43.24
CA ARG A 80 -2.28 -13.50 -42.69
C ARG A 80 -2.88 -13.53 -41.29
N LEU A 81 -3.55 -14.61 -40.89
CA LEU A 81 -4.24 -14.71 -39.61
C LEU A 81 -3.64 -15.84 -38.77
N THR A 82 -3.14 -15.47 -37.59
CA THR A 82 -2.77 -16.38 -36.51
C THR A 82 -3.67 -16.14 -35.31
N LEU A 83 -4.20 -17.20 -34.73
CA LEU A 83 -4.91 -17.17 -33.46
C LEU A 83 -4.03 -17.77 -32.37
N ASN A 84 -4.00 -17.13 -31.20
CA ASN A 84 -3.31 -17.64 -30.01
C ASN A 84 -4.37 -18.05 -28.99
N LEU A 85 -4.54 -19.35 -28.78
CA LEU A 85 -5.57 -19.91 -27.91
C LEU A 85 -4.89 -20.54 -26.71
N GLY A 86 -5.40 -20.27 -25.51
CA GLY A 86 -4.86 -20.86 -24.29
C GLY A 86 -5.93 -21.03 -23.23
N LEU A 87 -5.83 -22.13 -22.50
CA LEU A 87 -6.61 -22.35 -21.29
C LEU A 87 -5.66 -22.80 -20.20
N ARG A 88 -5.75 -22.14 -19.05
CA ARG A 88 -5.03 -22.51 -17.84
C ARG A 88 -6.00 -22.74 -16.69
N TYR A 89 -5.76 -23.77 -15.91
CA TYR A 89 -6.43 -24.03 -14.65
C TYR A 89 -5.40 -24.01 -13.52
N ASP A 90 -5.62 -23.18 -12.50
CA ASP A 90 -4.72 -23.04 -11.36
C ASP A 90 -5.39 -23.56 -10.09
N TYR A 91 -5.04 -24.77 -9.65
CA TYR A 91 -5.48 -25.32 -8.36
C TYR A 91 -4.55 -24.82 -7.25
N MET A 92 -4.95 -23.71 -6.60
CA MET A 92 -4.18 -23.03 -5.55
C MET A 92 -4.69 -23.44 -4.17
N ILE A 93 -3.93 -24.30 -3.48
CA ILE A 93 -4.22 -24.68 -2.10
C ILE A 93 -3.86 -23.50 -1.18
N PRO A 94 -4.79 -23.03 -0.32
CA PRO A 94 -4.51 -22.00 0.67
C PRO A 94 -3.41 -22.41 1.65
N TYR A 95 -2.95 -21.43 2.41
CA TYR A 95 -2.01 -21.65 3.52
C TYR A 95 -2.54 -22.70 4.51
N THR A 96 -1.69 -23.66 4.82
CA THR A 96 -1.83 -24.60 5.94
C THR A 96 -0.63 -24.47 6.86
N GLU A 97 -0.85 -24.60 8.17
CA GLU A 97 0.24 -24.74 9.14
C GLU A 97 0.51 -26.23 9.31
N LYS A 98 1.77 -26.64 9.26
CA LYS A 98 2.18 -28.06 9.21
C LYS A 98 1.59 -28.90 10.35
N ASP A 99 1.54 -28.33 11.56
CA ASP A 99 1.10 -28.98 12.79
C ASP A 99 -0.28 -28.46 13.22
N ASP A 100 -0.98 -27.78 12.31
CA ASP A 100 -2.26 -27.11 12.51
C ASP A 100 -2.27 -26.05 13.63
N HIS A 101 -1.09 -25.55 14.03
CA HIS A 101 -0.94 -24.59 15.12
C HIS A 101 -1.34 -23.17 14.70
N PHE A 102 -2.65 -22.95 14.61
CA PHE A 102 -3.21 -21.64 14.30
C PHE A 102 -4.48 -21.34 15.09
N THR A 103 -4.87 -20.06 15.08
CA THR A 103 -6.07 -19.57 15.75
C THR A 103 -6.80 -18.55 14.88
N PHE A 104 -8.09 -18.38 15.13
CA PHE A 104 -8.93 -17.43 14.41
C PHE A 104 -10.17 -17.06 15.22
N LEU A 105 -10.81 -15.95 14.86
CA LEU A 105 -12.16 -15.63 15.30
C LEU A 105 -13.13 -16.57 14.59
N ASP A 106 -13.79 -17.44 15.35
CA ASP A 106 -15.02 -18.11 14.88
C ASP A 106 -16.22 -17.22 15.26
N PRO A 107 -16.89 -16.60 14.28
CA PRO A 107 -17.97 -15.69 14.57
C PRO A 107 -19.31 -16.37 14.87
N THR A 108 -19.38 -17.69 14.75
CA THR A 108 -20.64 -18.45 14.87
C THR A 108 -20.82 -19.08 16.24
N VAL A 109 -19.70 -19.33 16.94
CA VAL A 109 -19.70 -20.02 18.23
C VAL A 109 -19.93 -19.02 19.39
N PRO A 110 -20.86 -19.32 20.32
CA PRO A 110 -21.14 -18.51 21.51
C PRO A 110 -19.94 -18.33 22.45
N ASN A 111 -19.66 -17.09 22.84
CA ASN A 111 -18.66 -16.74 23.84
C ASN A 111 -19.28 -16.64 25.24
N PRO A 112 -18.94 -17.54 26.18
CA PRO A 112 -19.53 -17.54 27.52
C PRO A 112 -19.18 -16.30 28.34
N ALA A 113 -17.98 -15.71 28.14
CA ALA A 113 -17.58 -14.47 28.82
C ALA A 113 -18.32 -13.22 28.30
N ALA A 114 -19.03 -13.34 27.18
CA ALA A 114 -19.87 -12.30 26.58
C ALA A 114 -21.36 -12.69 26.57
N GLY A 115 -21.82 -13.42 27.59
CA GLY A 115 -23.23 -13.78 27.76
C GLY A 115 -23.78 -14.68 26.64
N GLY A 116 -22.94 -15.50 26.01
CA GLY A 116 -23.32 -16.38 24.91
C GLY A 116 -23.36 -15.70 23.54
N ARG A 117 -22.87 -14.46 23.40
CA ARG A 117 -22.78 -13.81 22.09
C ARG A 117 -21.80 -14.52 21.17
N PRO A 118 -22.12 -14.68 19.87
CA PRO A 118 -21.18 -15.28 18.93
C PRO A 118 -19.87 -14.50 18.80
N GLY A 119 -18.77 -15.22 18.55
CA GLY A 119 -17.43 -14.66 18.40
C GLY A 119 -16.48 -15.09 19.50
N VAL A 120 -15.75 -16.17 19.24
CA VAL A 120 -14.73 -16.74 20.14
C VAL A 120 -13.39 -16.89 19.44
N LEU A 121 -12.33 -17.02 20.24
CA LEU A 121 -11.05 -17.55 19.77
C LEU A 121 -11.17 -19.06 19.58
N ARG A 122 -10.92 -19.55 18.37
CA ARG A 122 -10.91 -20.98 18.05
C ARG A 122 -9.53 -21.43 17.61
N PHE A 123 -9.21 -22.69 17.88
CA PHE A 123 -7.91 -23.30 17.60
C PHE A 123 -8.00 -24.29 16.44
N GLY A 124 -6.92 -24.37 15.65
CA GLY A 124 -6.72 -25.37 14.61
C GLY A 124 -6.48 -26.77 15.16
N GLY A 125 -6.43 -27.77 14.27
CA GLY A 125 -5.93 -29.10 14.59
C GLY A 125 -6.74 -29.83 15.65
N SER A 126 -6.11 -30.71 16.43
CA SER A 126 -6.73 -31.43 17.57
C SER A 126 -5.90 -31.35 18.85
N TYR A 127 -4.99 -30.38 18.94
CA TYR A 127 -4.09 -30.21 20.10
C TYR A 127 -4.72 -29.40 21.23
N ALA A 128 -5.74 -28.58 20.93
CA ALA A 128 -6.54 -27.89 21.93
C ALA A 128 -7.73 -28.76 22.36
N PRO A 129 -8.31 -28.53 23.56
CA PRO A 129 -9.52 -29.23 23.99
C PRO A 129 -10.65 -29.21 22.95
N ASP A 130 -11.38 -30.31 22.80
CA ASP A 130 -12.44 -30.48 21.78
C ASP A 130 -13.46 -29.33 21.74
N ALA A 131 -13.81 -28.78 22.90
CA ALA A 131 -14.77 -27.68 23.00
C ALA A 131 -14.33 -26.39 22.27
N ILE A 132 -13.03 -26.20 22.04
CA ILE A 132 -12.45 -24.99 21.44
C ILE A 132 -11.67 -25.26 20.16
N SER A 133 -11.57 -26.52 19.76
CA SER A 133 -10.92 -26.93 18.51
C SER A 133 -11.89 -26.89 17.32
N CYS A 134 -11.39 -26.61 16.12
CA CYS A 134 -12.13 -26.80 14.87
C CYS A 134 -11.95 -28.18 14.25
N HIS A 135 -10.98 -28.99 14.70
CA HIS A 135 -10.57 -30.24 14.02
C HIS A 135 -10.30 -30.02 12.53
N CYS A 136 -9.70 -28.88 12.20
CA CYS A 136 -9.47 -28.43 10.83
C CYS A 136 -8.00 -28.06 10.63
N SER A 137 -7.48 -28.36 9.43
CA SER A 137 -6.12 -28.02 9.01
C SER A 137 -6.05 -26.78 8.11
N GLN A 138 -7.20 -26.30 7.66
CA GLN A 138 -7.35 -25.07 6.88
C GLN A 138 -8.65 -24.36 7.27
N ILE A 139 -8.60 -23.03 7.37
CA ILE A 139 -9.79 -22.19 7.59
C ILE A 139 -10.41 -21.79 6.25
N VAL A 140 -9.57 -21.52 5.25
CA VAL A 140 -9.99 -21.05 3.93
C VAL A 140 -10.12 -22.24 2.99
N ASN A 141 -11.26 -22.35 2.34
CA ASN A 141 -11.54 -23.37 1.35
C ASN A 141 -10.71 -23.13 0.08
N THR A 142 -10.24 -24.23 -0.53
CA THR A 142 -9.57 -24.15 -1.83
C THR A 142 -10.57 -23.71 -2.91
N TYR A 143 -10.24 -22.64 -3.65
CA TYR A 143 -11.12 -22.09 -4.68
C TYR A 143 -11.06 -22.95 -5.97
N PRO A 144 -12.15 -23.63 -6.37
CA PRO A 144 -12.09 -24.61 -7.46
C PRO A 144 -12.19 -23.98 -8.86
N ASN A 145 -12.51 -22.69 -8.98
CA ASN A 145 -12.93 -22.05 -10.24
C ASN A 145 -11.89 -21.09 -10.82
N ALA A 146 -10.61 -21.40 -10.67
CA ALA A 146 -9.50 -20.58 -11.18
C ALA A 146 -9.16 -20.90 -12.66
N TRP A 147 -10.15 -20.72 -13.54
CA TRP A 147 -9.99 -20.89 -14.99
C TRP A 147 -9.53 -19.59 -15.65
N GLY A 148 -8.33 -19.60 -16.21
CA GLY A 148 -7.70 -18.49 -16.91
C GLY A 148 -7.65 -18.70 -18.43
N PRO A 149 -8.76 -18.49 -19.17
CA PRO A 149 -8.73 -18.51 -20.62
C PRO A 149 -7.90 -17.34 -21.15
N ARG A 150 -7.28 -17.56 -22.31
CA ARG A 150 -6.53 -16.58 -23.08
C ARG A 150 -6.85 -16.76 -24.55
N VAL A 151 -7.25 -15.68 -25.19
CA VAL A 151 -7.52 -15.64 -26.63
C VAL A 151 -6.83 -14.43 -27.20
N GLY A 152 -6.11 -14.62 -28.29
CA GLY A 152 -5.44 -13.57 -29.02
C GLY A 152 -5.49 -13.81 -30.52
N PHE A 153 -5.25 -12.76 -31.28
CA PHE A 153 -5.10 -12.83 -32.72
C PHE A 153 -4.01 -11.89 -33.20
N ALA A 154 -3.38 -12.26 -34.31
CA ALA A 154 -2.54 -11.40 -35.12
C ALA A 154 -3.01 -11.50 -36.58
N TYR A 155 -3.39 -10.37 -37.15
CA TYR A 155 -3.90 -10.27 -38.51
C TYR A 155 -3.06 -9.29 -39.35
N ALA A 156 -2.29 -9.81 -40.30
CA ALA A 156 -1.56 -9.04 -41.29
C ALA A 156 -2.52 -8.57 -42.39
N PHE A 157 -2.94 -7.31 -42.32
CA PHE A 157 -3.79 -6.70 -43.34
C PHE A 157 -3.04 -6.54 -44.67
N ASN A 158 -1.75 -6.21 -44.60
CA ASN A 158 -0.79 -6.23 -45.69
C ASN A 158 0.64 -6.31 -45.13
N ASP A 159 1.65 -6.27 -45.99
CA ASP A 159 3.08 -6.41 -45.61
C ASP A 159 3.59 -5.29 -44.68
N LYS A 160 2.83 -4.20 -44.52
CA LYS A 160 3.19 -3.05 -43.69
C LYS A 160 2.31 -2.89 -42.45
N THR A 161 1.14 -3.49 -42.39
CA THR A 161 0.14 -3.27 -41.33
C THR A 161 -0.32 -4.57 -40.70
N VAL A 162 -0.19 -4.65 -39.38
CA VAL A 162 -0.65 -5.78 -38.56
C VAL A 162 -1.56 -5.29 -37.45
N PHE A 163 -2.72 -5.93 -37.32
CA PHE A 163 -3.62 -5.80 -36.18
C PHE A 163 -3.32 -6.92 -35.19
N ARG A 164 -3.29 -6.61 -33.90
CA ARG A 164 -3.21 -7.62 -32.85
C ARG A 164 -4.21 -7.32 -31.76
N GLY A 165 -4.82 -8.33 -31.18
CA GLY A 165 -5.65 -8.16 -30.01
C GLY A 165 -5.59 -9.39 -29.13
N GLY A 166 -5.97 -9.22 -27.87
CA GLY A 166 -6.07 -10.34 -26.96
C GLY A 166 -6.87 -10.02 -25.72
N TYR A 167 -7.38 -11.07 -25.09
CA TYR A 167 -8.09 -11.08 -23.82
C TYR A 167 -7.55 -12.24 -22.99
N GLY A 168 -7.41 -12.04 -21.68
CA GLY A 168 -7.08 -13.13 -20.77
C GLY A 168 -7.46 -12.85 -19.34
N ILE A 169 -7.77 -13.93 -18.62
CA ILE A 169 -7.95 -13.91 -17.17
C ILE A 169 -6.73 -14.54 -16.51
N MET A 170 -6.21 -13.87 -15.49
CA MET A 170 -5.06 -14.33 -14.72
C MET A 170 -5.41 -14.27 -13.23
N TYR A 171 -5.12 -15.34 -12.51
CA TYR A 171 -5.21 -15.37 -11.06
C TYR A 171 -3.83 -15.14 -10.47
N THR A 172 -3.75 -14.40 -9.38
CA THR A 172 -2.49 -14.15 -8.69
C THR A 172 -2.56 -14.63 -7.26
N ARG A 173 -1.38 -14.87 -6.68
CA ARG A 173 -1.23 -15.30 -5.31
C ARG A 173 -1.24 -14.07 -4.40
N ARG A 174 -2.23 -13.98 -3.50
CA ARG A 174 -2.28 -13.03 -2.37
C ARG A 174 -3.25 -13.52 -1.30
N GLY A 175 -3.09 -13.05 -0.07
CA GLY A 175 -3.94 -13.45 1.05
C GLY A 175 -3.72 -14.94 1.34
N ALA A 176 -4.81 -15.69 1.52
CA ALA A 176 -4.78 -17.09 1.87
C ALA A 176 -4.01 -17.97 0.87
N VAL A 177 -3.96 -17.61 -0.42
CA VAL A 177 -3.24 -18.36 -1.47
C VAL A 177 -1.87 -17.74 -1.82
N GLY A 178 -1.39 -16.80 -1.00
CA GLY A 178 -0.35 -15.83 -1.35
C GLY A 178 1.11 -16.30 -1.30
N GLY A 179 1.43 -17.35 -0.54
CA GLY A 179 2.79 -17.88 -0.39
C GLY A 179 3.88 -16.89 0.11
N ARG A 180 3.50 -15.69 0.57
CA ARG A 180 4.39 -14.66 1.14
C ARG A 180 4.09 -14.49 2.63
N GLU A 181 4.96 -13.83 3.38
CA GLU A 181 4.86 -13.47 4.82
C GLU A 181 3.44 -13.11 5.32
N ASN A 182 2.63 -12.42 4.50
CA ASN A 182 1.27 -12.04 4.86
C ASN A 182 0.23 -13.18 4.81
N ALA A 183 0.55 -14.33 4.20
CA ALA A 183 -0.33 -15.50 4.23
C ALA A 183 -0.43 -16.04 5.66
N ARG A 184 0.70 -16.32 6.31
CA ARG A 184 0.77 -16.68 7.74
C ARG A 184 0.06 -15.68 8.64
N GLN A 185 0.00 -14.39 8.28
CA GLN A 185 -0.70 -13.38 9.09
C GLN A 185 -2.21 -13.60 9.18
N GLY A 186 -2.85 -14.24 8.19
CA GLY A 186 -4.31 -14.43 8.20
C GLY A 186 -4.80 -15.58 9.08
N SER A 187 -3.91 -16.46 9.51
CA SER A 187 -4.12 -17.41 10.60
C SER A 187 -3.39 -16.88 11.83
N GLY A 188 -4.11 -16.51 12.89
CA GLY A 188 -3.50 -15.92 14.08
C GLY A 188 -2.70 -16.93 14.91
N PHE A 189 -1.83 -16.43 15.78
CA PHE A 189 -1.17 -17.21 16.84
C PHE A 189 -1.64 -16.78 18.23
N THR A 190 -2.74 -16.03 18.31
CA THR A 190 -3.31 -15.54 19.56
C THR A 190 -3.59 -16.70 20.51
N GLY A 191 -3.03 -16.64 21.71
CA GLY A 191 -3.14 -17.72 22.70
C GLY A 191 -2.15 -18.85 22.48
N LEU A 192 -1.41 -18.92 21.38
CA LEU A 192 -0.31 -19.90 21.18
C LEU A 192 1.06 -19.35 21.58
N ASN A 193 1.18 -18.03 21.65
CA ASN A 193 2.37 -17.33 22.10
C ASN A 193 2.01 -16.30 23.19
N ALA A 194 2.99 -15.94 24.02
CA ALA A 194 2.85 -14.84 24.98
C ALA A 194 3.67 -13.64 24.50
N SER A 195 3.03 -12.46 24.44
CA SER A 195 3.70 -11.20 24.06
C SER A 195 3.33 -10.05 25.00
N PRO A 196 3.56 -10.16 26.32
CA PRO A 196 3.21 -9.09 27.24
C PRO A 196 4.02 -7.82 26.92
N ALA A 197 3.31 -6.70 26.76
CA ALA A 197 3.89 -5.38 26.74
C ALA A 197 3.82 -4.79 28.14
N LEU A 198 4.98 -4.57 28.75
CA LEU A 198 5.12 -3.94 30.06
C LEU A 198 5.44 -2.46 29.82
N ALA A 199 4.58 -1.56 30.28
CA ALA A 199 4.73 -0.13 30.06
C ALA A 199 4.79 0.62 31.39
N ALA A 200 5.50 1.75 31.39
CA ALA A 200 5.45 2.71 32.48
C ALA A 200 4.00 3.12 32.77
N PRO A 201 3.48 2.95 34.00
CA PRO A 201 2.06 3.15 34.29
C PRO A 201 1.59 4.61 34.12
N ASN A 202 2.52 5.57 34.25
CA ASN A 202 2.25 7.00 34.11
C ASN A 202 3.27 7.72 33.22
N GLY A 203 4.07 6.97 32.46
CA GLY A 203 5.14 7.50 31.60
C GLY A 203 6.39 8.01 32.32
N PHE A 204 6.38 8.08 33.67
CA PHE A 204 7.53 8.41 34.51
C PHE A 204 8.05 7.17 35.23
N ASP A 205 7.21 6.60 36.10
CA ASP A 205 7.56 5.44 36.92
C ASP A 205 8.03 4.30 36.01
N PRO A 206 9.11 3.60 36.37
CA PRO A 206 9.58 2.51 35.55
C PRO A 206 8.51 1.43 35.45
N ALA A 207 8.40 0.82 34.27
CA ALA A 207 7.55 -0.35 34.07
C ALA A 207 7.90 -1.44 35.10
N PHE A 208 9.20 -1.62 35.34
CA PHE A 208 9.79 -2.34 36.46
C PHE A 208 11.30 -2.02 36.51
N TYR A 209 11.94 -2.33 37.63
CA TYR A 209 13.40 -2.29 37.72
C TYR A 209 14.01 -3.62 37.28
N TRP A 210 15.05 -3.57 36.46
CA TRP A 210 15.72 -4.76 35.91
C TRP A 210 16.11 -5.76 37.00
N GLN A 211 16.59 -5.28 38.14
CA GLN A 211 17.02 -6.10 39.28
C GLN A 211 15.90 -6.98 39.87
N ASN A 212 14.63 -6.60 39.66
CA ASN A 212 13.47 -7.34 40.15
C ASN A 212 13.08 -8.50 39.21
N GLY A 213 13.74 -8.62 38.06
CA GLY A 213 13.37 -9.57 37.02
C GLY A 213 12.11 -9.16 36.25
N ILE A 214 11.76 -9.93 35.22
CA ILE A 214 10.55 -9.70 34.43
C ILE A 214 9.34 -10.03 35.32
N PRO A 215 8.37 -9.12 35.49
CA PRO A 215 7.13 -9.38 36.22
C PRO A 215 6.44 -10.66 35.71
N PRO A 216 5.80 -11.45 36.59
CA PRO A 216 5.05 -12.62 36.18
C PRO A 216 4.00 -12.28 35.11
N TYR A 217 3.90 -13.14 34.09
CA TYR A 217 2.92 -13.02 33.02
C TYR A 217 2.37 -14.41 32.66
N ILE A 218 1.21 -14.43 31.99
CA ILE A 218 0.60 -15.66 31.52
C ILE A 218 1.40 -16.17 30.31
N LYS A 219 1.95 -17.36 30.43
CA LYS A 219 2.67 -18.05 29.36
C LYS A 219 1.70 -18.78 28.44
N GLY A 220 2.05 -18.90 27.16
CA GLY A 220 1.31 -19.74 26.22
C GLY A 220 1.69 -21.23 26.35
N PRO A 221 0.92 -22.13 25.71
CA PRO A 221 -0.36 -21.87 25.06
C PRO A 221 -1.50 -21.68 26.09
N ILE A 222 -2.37 -20.71 25.84
CA ILE A 222 -3.57 -20.36 26.61
C ILE A 222 -4.78 -20.94 25.86
N TYR A 223 -5.18 -22.16 26.22
CA TYR A 223 -6.36 -22.83 25.67
C TYR A 223 -7.65 -22.31 26.30
N ASP A 224 -8.01 -21.08 25.95
CA ASP A 224 -9.22 -20.41 26.42
C ASP A 224 -9.91 -19.68 25.27
N GLN A 225 -11.12 -20.13 24.91
CA GLN A 225 -11.94 -19.50 23.87
C GLN A 225 -12.36 -18.06 24.21
N THR A 226 -12.29 -17.69 25.50
CA THR A 226 -12.61 -16.35 26.00
C THR A 226 -11.37 -15.45 26.09
N TYR A 227 -10.18 -15.95 25.75
CA TYR A 227 -8.97 -15.15 25.77
C TYR A 227 -9.12 -13.87 24.94
N LEU A 228 -8.61 -12.75 25.47
CA LEU A 228 -8.78 -11.38 24.95
C LEU A 228 -10.23 -10.84 24.91
N THR A 229 -11.22 -11.56 25.45
CA THR A 229 -12.55 -10.99 25.72
C THR A 229 -12.39 -9.92 26.79
N GLY A 230 -12.87 -8.72 26.49
CA GLY A 230 -12.91 -7.63 27.45
C GLY A 230 -14.24 -6.92 27.46
N PHE A 231 -14.25 -5.73 28.04
CA PHE A 231 -15.46 -4.96 28.32
C PHE A 231 -16.49 -5.74 29.13
N ASN A 232 -16.05 -6.69 29.96
CA ASN A 232 -16.87 -7.51 30.85
C ASN A 232 -16.66 -7.18 32.34
N ALA A 233 -15.77 -6.23 32.63
CA ALA A 233 -15.53 -5.65 33.95
C ALA A 233 -14.86 -4.27 33.80
N PRO A 234 -14.94 -3.40 34.84
CA PRO A 234 -14.27 -2.11 34.83
C PRO A 234 -12.76 -2.23 34.57
N GLY A 235 -12.25 -1.46 33.61
CA GLY A 235 -10.82 -1.42 33.26
C GLY A 235 -10.31 -2.59 32.40
N VAL A 236 -11.16 -3.57 32.07
CA VAL A 236 -10.78 -4.69 31.20
C VAL A 236 -11.05 -4.35 29.73
N ALA A 237 -10.01 -4.11 28.95
CA ALA A 237 -10.12 -3.87 27.51
C ALA A 237 -10.12 -5.18 26.72
N GLY A 238 -10.89 -5.24 25.62
CA GLY A 238 -10.84 -6.36 24.68
C GLY A 238 -9.62 -6.28 23.77
N GLY A 239 -9.02 -7.43 23.43
CA GLY A 239 -7.93 -7.50 22.46
C GLY A 239 -8.41 -7.55 21.01
N THR A 240 -7.49 -7.83 20.09
CA THR A 240 -7.77 -7.98 18.66
C THR A 240 -7.67 -9.44 18.25
N LEU A 241 -8.69 -9.97 17.57
CA LEU A 241 -8.66 -11.29 16.96
C LEU A 241 -8.51 -11.21 15.44
N THR A 242 -7.92 -12.25 14.84
CA THR A 242 -7.80 -12.39 13.39
C THR A 242 -8.99 -13.17 12.85
N TYR A 243 -9.68 -12.59 11.88
CA TYR A 243 -10.72 -13.24 11.11
C TYR A 243 -10.16 -13.69 9.75
N ALA A 244 -10.50 -14.91 9.36
CA ALA A 244 -10.21 -15.46 8.05
C ALA A 244 -11.52 -15.88 7.38
N GLU A 245 -11.85 -15.25 6.25
CA GLU A 245 -13.04 -15.62 5.46
C GLU A 245 -12.88 -17.03 4.87
N PRO A 246 -13.74 -18.01 5.24
CA PRO A 246 -13.64 -19.37 4.73
C PRO A 246 -13.80 -19.47 3.21
N ASN A 247 -14.54 -18.57 2.57
CA ASN A 247 -14.79 -18.58 1.13
C ASN A 247 -13.95 -17.53 0.37
N SER A 248 -12.76 -17.21 0.87
CA SER A 248 -11.89 -16.22 0.26
C SER A 248 -11.45 -16.65 -1.14
N GLN A 249 -11.43 -15.71 -2.08
CA GLN A 249 -11.09 -15.96 -3.48
C GLN A 249 -9.70 -15.41 -3.81
N PRO A 250 -8.95 -16.09 -4.71
CA PRO A 250 -7.71 -15.54 -5.24
C PRO A 250 -7.98 -14.23 -6.00
N PRO A 251 -7.09 -13.23 -5.87
CA PRO A 251 -7.13 -12.05 -6.74
C PRO A 251 -7.09 -12.46 -8.21
N ARG A 252 -7.86 -11.74 -9.03
CA ARG A 252 -7.91 -11.97 -10.48
C ARG A 252 -7.83 -10.68 -11.26
N TYR A 253 -7.19 -10.76 -12.42
CA TYR A 253 -7.08 -9.69 -13.40
C TYR A 253 -7.65 -10.17 -14.72
N GLN A 254 -8.57 -9.39 -15.28
CA GLN A 254 -8.97 -9.51 -16.67
C GLN A 254 -8.22 -8.45 -17.45
N ASN A 255 -7.42 -8.86 -18.43
CA ASN A 255 -6.63 -7.96 -19.27
C ASN A 255 -7.09 -8.10 -20.71
N TRP A 256 -7.20 -6.98 -21.40
CA TRP A 256 -7.46 -6.98 -22.84
C TRP A 256 -6.67 -5.89 -23.53
N ASN A 257 -6.33 -6.13 -24.79
CA ASN A 257 -5.70 -5.14 -25.62
C ASN A 257 -6.13 -5.28 -27.08
N PHE A 258 -6.00 -4.19 -27.80
CA PHE A 258 -6.12 -4.14 -29.25
C PHE A 258 -5.08 -3.15 -29.77
N SER A 259 -4.34 -3.53 -30.79
CA SER A 259 -3.25 -2.72 -31.33
C SER A 259 -3.18 -2.77 -32.85
N ILE A 260 -2.71 -1.67 -33.42
CA ILE A 260 -2.41 -1.50 -34.83
C ILE A 260 -0.94 -1.13 -34.92
N GLN A 261 -0.17 -1.89 -35.68
CA GLN A 261 1.22 -1.60 -35.99
C GLN A 261 1.38 -1.37 -37.48
N ARG A 262 2.05 -0.29 -37.86
CA ARG A 262 2.33 0.05 -39.26
C ARG A 262 3.79 0.46 -39.47
N SER A 263 4.45 -0.17 -40.44
CA SER A 263 5.69 0.33 -41.03
C SER A 263 5.38 1.55 -41.90
N ILE A 264 5.92 2.71 -41.52
CA ILE A 264 5.79 3.98 -42.25
C ILE A 264 6.88 4.07 -43.33
N THR A 265 8.10 3.71 -42.95
CA THR A 265 9.26 3.53 -43.84
C THR A 265 9.91 2.17 -43.57
N SER A 266 10.97 1.82 -44.30
CA SER A 266 11.75 0.60 -44.03
C SER A 266 12.40 0.57 -42.64
N SER A 267 12.51 1.72 -41.97
CA SER A 267 13.16 1.87 -40.67
C SER A 267 12.27 2.52 -39.59
N LEU A 268 11.11 3.09 -39.95
CA LEU A 268 10.16 3.74 -39.05
C LEU A 268 8.88 2.92 -38.87
N VAL A 269 8.51 2.65 -37.61
CA VAL A 269 7.30 1.90 -37.24
C VAL A 269 6.49 2.69 -36.22
N LEU A 270 5.18 2.80 -36.47
CA LEU A 270 4.21 3.37 -35.55
C LEU A 270 3.31 2.26 -35.01
N THR A 271 3.10 2.24 -33.69
CA THR A 271 2.13 1.37 -33.01
C THR A 271 1.17 2.21 -32.19
N ALA A 272 -0.12 1.91 -32.27
CA ALA A 272 -1.14 2.44 -31.37
C ALA A 272 -1.91 1.27 -30.77
N ALA A 273 -2.10 1.27 -29.44
CA ALA A 273 -2.75 0.21 -28.71
C ALA A 273 -3.73 0.76 -27.68
N TYR A 274 -4.93 0.20 -27.64
CA TYR A 274 -5.81 0.31 -26.50
C TYR A 274 -5.51 -0.85 -25.54
N VAL A 275 -5.36 -0.55 -24.25
CA VAL A 275 -5.08 -1.52 -23.19
C VAL A 275 -6.07 -1.31 -22.06
N GLY A 276 -6.69 -2.39 -21.60
CA GLY A 276 -7.59 -2.40 -20.46
C GLY A 276 -7.24 -3.50 -19.46
N SER A 277 -7.44 -3.20 -18.18
CA SER A 277 -7.26 -4.16 -17.08
C SER A 277 -8.32 -3.96 -16.00
N ASN A 278 -8.93 -5.03 -15.53
CA ASN A 278 -9.84 -5.03 -14.39
C ASN A 278 -9.36 -6.03 -13.34
N GLY A 279 -8.97 -5.51 -12.17
CA GLY A 279 -8.63 -6.31 -11.00
C GLY A 279 -9.83 -6.49 -10.07
N LYS A 280 -10.02 -7.71 -9.55
CA LYS A 280 -11.03 -8.05 -8.53
C LYS A 280 -10.41 -8.93 -7.44
N GLN A 281 -11.01 -8.92 -6.26
CA GLN A 281 -10.50 -9.62 -5.07
C GLN A 281 -9.05 -9.21 -4.75
N LEU A 282 -8.74 -7.93 -4.96
CA LEU A 282 -7.47 -7.34 -4.52
C LEU A 282 -7.56 -7.05 -3.02
N ALA A 283 -6.45 -6.82 -2.33
CA ALA A 283 -6.56 -6.40 -0.93
C ALA A 283 -7.34 -5.07 -0.82
N GLY A 284 -8.26 -5.04 0.12
CA GLY A 284 -8.99 -3.86 0.55
C GLY A 284 -9.17 -3.89 2.06
N ALA A 285 -9.56 -2.76 2.63
CA ALA A 285 -9.52 -2.53 4.08
C ALA A 285 -10.85 -2.83 4.82
N GLY A 286 -11.85 -3.45 4.19
CA GLY A 286 -13.16 -3.62 4.86
C GLY A 286 -14.04 -4.73 4.29
N ARG A 287 -14.50 -5.63 5.17
CA ARG A 287 -15.43 -6.72 4.87
C ARG A 287 -16.71 -6.60 5.70
N GLY A 288 -17.40 -5.47 5.57
CA GLY A 288 -18.67 -5.27 6.23
C GLY A 288 -18.58 -5.36 7.76
N SER A 289 -19.55 -6.04 8.37
CA SER A 289 -19.62 -6.29 9.83
C SER A 289 -18.38 -7.01 10.39
N TRP A 290 -17.67 -7.79 9.58
CA TRP A 290 -16.44 -8.47 10.00
C TRP A 290 -15.28 -7.52 10.31
N SER A 291 -15.35 -6.25 9.86
CA SER A 291 -14.39 -5.21 10.25
C SER A 291 -14.54 -4.75 11.71
N ASN A 292 -15.59 -5.21 12.38
CA ASN A 292 -15.96 -4.81 13.73
C ASN A 292 -16.09 -3.29 13.89
N GLN A 293 -16.51 -2.56 12.84
CA GLN A 293 -16.93 -1.17 12.94
C GLN A 293 -18.42 -1.09 13.30
N ILE A 294 -18.86 0.00 13.93
CA ILE A 294 -20.29 0.23 14.15
C ILE A 294 -21.00 0.49 12.83
N ASP A 295 -22.29 0.15 12.78
CA ASP A 295 -23.14 0.57 11.67
C ASP A 295 -23.22 2.10 11.63
N PRO A 296 -22.93 2.74 10.47
CA PRO A 296 -23.05 4.19 10.30
C PRO A 296 -24.39 4.78 10.76
N ARG A 297 -25.48 4.01 10.77
CA ARG A 297 -26.78 4.47 11.28
C ARG A 297 -26.71 4.97 12.73
N TYR A 298 -25.81 4.40 13.54
CA TYR A 298 -25.66 4.77 14.94
C TYR A 298 -24.95 6.11 15.15
N LEU A 299 -24.36 6.70 14.11
CA LEU A 299 -23.81 8.06 14.17
C LEU A 299 -24.85 9.11 14.55
N ALA A 300 -26.14 8.84 14.31
CA ALA A 300 -27.25 9.68 14.77
C ALA A 300 -27.34 9.85 16.30
N LEU A 301 -26.72 8.96 17.08
CA LEU A 301 -26.64 9.06 18.56
C LEU A 301 -25.69 10.19 19.02
N GLY A 302 -24.86 10.71 18.13
CA GLY A 302 -23.98 11.84 18.40
C GLY A 302 -23.08 11.60 19.62
N GLY A 303 -23.05 12.57 20.54
CA GLY A 303 -22.22 12.55 21.75
C GLY A 303 -22.43 11.33 22.66
N LEU A 304 -23.60 10.69 22.62
CA LEU A 304 -23.89 9.49 23.40
C LEU A 304 -22.91 8.34 23.08
N LEU A 305 -22.41 8.27 21.85
CA LEU A 305 -21.44 7.24 21.43
C LEU A 305 -20.16 7.23 22.28
N ASN A 306 -19.77 8.39 22.82
CA ASN A 306 -18.57 8.54 23.64
C ASN A 306 -18.85 8.32 25.14
N MET A 307 -20.11 8.19 25.55
CA MET A 307 -20.47 7.95 26.95
C MET A 307 -20.42 6.47 27.29
N ASN A 308 -20.14 6.16 28.55
CA ASN A 308 -20.24 4.80 29.08
C ASN A 308 -21.70 4.31 29.00
N ALA A 309 -21.88 3.03 28.66
CA ALA A 309 -23.16 2.35 28.58
C ALA A 309 -23.70 2.09 30.00
N THR A 310 -24.53 3.00 30.50
CA THR A 310 -25.24 2.89 31.78
C THR A 310 -26.74 2.84 31.48
N PRO A 311 -27.60 2.36 32.42
CA PRO A 311 -29.05 2.34 32.18
C PRO A 311 -29.61 3.69 31.72
N ALA A 312 -29.08 4.80 32.25
CA ALA A 312 -29.49 6.15 31.85
C ALA A 312 -29.07 6.49 30.41
N THR A 313 -27.80 6.28 30.03
CA THR A 313 -27.32 6.62 28.69
C THR A 313 -27.88 5.69 27.62
N ILE A 314 -28.14 4.43 27.96
CA ILE A 314 -28.82 3.46 27.10
C ILE A 314 -30.28 3.88 26.87
N SER A 315 -31.00 4.32 27.91
CA SER A 315 -32.36 4.83 27.75
C SER A 315 -32.41 6.05 26.82
N LEU A 316 -31.43 6.95 26.91
CA LEU A 316 -31.33 8.09 25.99
C LEU A 316 -31.03 7.64 24.55
N ALA A 317 -30.13 6.66 24.38
CA ALA A 317 -29.82 6.13 23.06
C ALA A 317 -31.03 5.39 22.45
N ALA A 318 -31.76 4.61 23.24
CA ALA A 318 -32.95 3.87 22.85
C ALA A 318 -34.12 4.79 22.45
N ALA A 319 -34.19 6.01 23.01
CA ALA A 319 -35.17 7.02 22.62
C ALA A 319 -34.92 7.57 21.20
N ILE A 320 -33.67 7.55 20.72
CA ILE A 320 -33.30 7.98 19.36
C ILE A 320 -33.36 6.80 18.38
N ILE A 321 -32.80 5.65 18.78
CA ILE A 321 -32.78 4.43 17.98
C ILE A 321 -33.37 3.29 18.83
N PRO A 322 -34.64 2.90 18.57
CA PRO A 322 -35.30 1.84 19.32
C PRO A 322 -34.53 0.50 19.28
N GLY A 323 -34.57 -0.23 20.40
CA GLY A 323 -33.97 -1.56 20.50
C GLY A 323 -32.50 -1.59 20.93
N ILE A 324 -31.89 -0.45 21.26
CA ILE A 324 -30.56 -0.41 21.87
C ILE A 324 -30.64 -0.97 23.29
N ALA A 325 -29.84 -2.01 23.55
CA ALA A 325 -29.73 -2.67 24.85
C ALA A 325 -28.30 -3.18 25.06
N LEU A 326 -27.92 -3.48 26.31
CA LEU A 326 -26.61 -4.05 26.64
C LEU A 326 -26.34 -5.30 25.79
N PRO A 327 -25.12 -5.44 25.23
CA PRO A 327 -24.80 -6.62 24.46
C PRO A 327 -24.78 -7.87 25.34
N PHE A 328 -24.24 -7.76 26.55
CA PHE A 328 -24.26 -8.82 27.55
C PHE A 328 -24.32 -8.22 28.96
N PRO A 329 -24.77 -8.97 29.98
CA PRO A 329 -25.08 -8.39 31.30
C PRO A 329 -23.91 -7.70 31.99
N THR A 330 -22.69 -8.21 31.81
CA THR A 330 -21.47 -7.68 32.41
C THR A 330 -20.79 -6.59 31.58
N PHE A 331 -21.42 -6.12 30.50
CA PHE A 331 -20.80 -5.17 29.58
C PHE A 331 -20.41 -3.86 30.27
N ASN A 332 -19.15 -3.46 30.13
CA ASN A 332 -18.57 -2.24 30.65
C ASN A 332 -17.72 -1.56 29.57
N GLY A 333 -18.29 -0.56 28.91
CA GLY A 333 -17.65 0.17 27.82
C GLY A 333 -18.54 1.31 27.33
N THR A 334 -18.14 1.97 26.25
CA THR A 334 -18.91 3.07 25.65
C THR A 334 -20.10 2.56 24.83
N ILE A 335 -21.08 3.44 24.56
CA ILE A 335 -22.17 3.14 23.63
C ILE A 335 -21.63 2.81 22.22
N ALA A 336 -20.53 3.44 21.76
CA ALA A 336 -19.92 3.01 20.50
C ALA A 336 -19.46 1.55 20.57
N GLN A 337 -18.71 1.18 21.61
CA GLN A 337 -18.17 -0.18 21.76
C GLN A 337 -19.29 -1.23 21.84
N MET A 338 -20.39 -0.91 22.52
CA MET A 338 -21.50 -1.85 22.70
C MET A 338 -22.25 -2.16 21.38
N LEU A 339 -22.21 -1.23 20.42
CA LEU A 339 -22.95 -1.31 19.16
C LEU A 339 -22.16 -1.97 18.03
N ARG A 340 -20.92 -2.38 18.30
CA ARG A 340 -20.11 -3.12 17.34
C ARG A 340 -20.64 -4.55 17.15
N PRO A 341 -20.35 -5.20 16.00
CA PRO A 341 -20.67 -6.61 15.78
C PRO A 341 -20.06 -7.56 16.82
N PHE A 342 -18.82 -7.31 17.24
CA PHE A 342 -18.11 -8.06 18.29
C PHE A 342 -17.72 -7.10 19.43
N PRO A 343 -18.67 -6.70 20.29
CA PRO A 343 -18.45 -5.71 21.33
C PRO A 343 -17.53 -6.19 22.46
N GLN A 344 -17.25 -7.50 22.52
CA GLN A 344 -16.31 -8.12 23.46
C GLN A 344 -14.83 -7.94 23.06
N TYR A 345 -14.54 -7.48 21.82
CA TYR A 345 -13.18 -7.29 21.32
C TYR A 345 -12.88 -5.83 20.98
N GLY A 346 -11.62 -5.43 21.15
CA GLY A 346 -11.12 -4.10 20.79
C GLY A 346 -10.96 -3.90 19.28
N GLY A 347 -10.78 -4.99 18.52
CA GLY A 347 -10.66 -4.95 17.06
C GLY A 347 -10.78 -6.34 16.45
N ILE A 348 -11.06 -6.39 15.15
CA ILE A 348 -10.93 -7.61 14.34
C ILE A 348 -10.06 -7.27 13.14
N ALA A 349 -9.05 -8.10 12.87
CA ALA A 349 -8.19 -7.97 11.70
C ALA A 349 -8.59 -8.99 10.64
N ASP A 350 -8.66 -8.60 9.36
CA ASP A 350 -8.85 -9.51 8.23
C ASP A 350 -7.67 -9.40 7.24
N PRO A 351 -6.55 -10.10 7.50
CA PRO A 351 -5.39 -10.09 6.61
C PRO A 351 -5.66 -10.76 5.25
N TYR A 352 -6.74 -11.54 5.15
CA TYR A 352 -7.23 -12.15 3.92
C TYR A 352 -8.35 -11.35 3.25
N GLY A 353 -8.48 -10.06 3.61
CA GLY A 353 -9.45 -9.06 3.13
C GLY A 353 -9.35 -8.71 1.64
N ASN A 354 -9.44 -9.70 0.77
CA ASN A 354 -9.42 -9.55 -0.68
C ASN A 354 -10.80 -9.12 -1.19
N VAL A 355 -11.16 -7.84 -0.99
CA VAL A 355 -12.46 -7.25 -1.40
C VAL A 355 -12.31 -6.11 -2.42
N GLY A 356 -11.07 -5.71 -2.69
CA GLY A 356 -10.70 -4.58 -3.52
C GLY A 356 -10.85 -4.81 -5.02
N GLN A 357 -11.04 -3.72 -5.75
CA GLN A 357 -11.24 -3.70 -7.20
C GLN A 357 -10.49 -2.52 -7.85
N THR A 358 -9.98 -2.76 -9.05
CA THR A 358 -9.37 -1.73 -9.89
C THR A 358 -9.85 -1.83 -11.33
N ASN A 359 -9.82 -0.71 -12.04
CA ASN A 359 -10.17 -0.61 -13.44
C ASN A 359 -9.23 0.40 -14.11
N TYR A 360 -8.52 -0.05 -15.13
CA TYR A 360 -7.52 0.72 -15.86
C TYR A 360 -7.82 0.66 -17.34
N HIS A 361 -7.73 1.81 -18.00
CA HIS A 361 -7.82 1.94 -19.45
C HIS A 361 -6.75 2.89 -19.96
N ALA A 362 -6.13 2.56 -21.09
CA ALA A 362 -5.12 3.39 -21.70
C ALA A 362 -5.09 3.31 -23.23
N LEU A 363 -4.72 4.43 -23.85
CA LEU A 363 -4.16 4.50 -25.18
C LEU A 363 -2.63 4.56 -25.04
N GLN A 364 -1.93 3.60 -25.63
CA GLN A 364 -0.48 3.54 -25.69
C GLN A 364 -0.03 3.71 -27.14
N THR A 365 0.83 4.67 -27.41
CA THR A 365 1.44 4.89 -28.72
C THR A 365 2.96 4.74 -28.63
N SER A 366 3.55 4.12 -29.65
CA SER A 366 4.99 3.94 -29.76
C SER A 366 5.44 4.25 -31.19
N LEU A 367 6.44 5.12 -31.33
CA LEU A 367 7.11 5.42 -32.58
C LEU A 367 8.57 4.98 -32.46
N GLN A 368 8.98 4.04 -33.30
CA GLN A 368 10.30 3.46 -33.27
C GLN A 368 11.01 3.64 -34.61
N GLN A 369 12.21 4.19 -34.55
CA GLN A 369 13.12 4.34 -35.68
C GLN A 369 14.36 3.47 -35.45
N ARG A 370 14.55 2.46 -36.30
CA ARG A 370 15.84 1.75 -36.42
C ARG A 370 16.90 2.67 -36.99
N LEU A 371 18.17 2.37 -36.72
CA LEU A 371 19.29 3.20 -37.18
C LEU A 371 19.19 3.51 -38.68
N SER A 372 19.02 4.79 -39.00
CA SER A 372 18.92 5.30 -40.37
C SER A 372 19.51 6.71 -40.39
N ASN A 373 20.43 6.98 -41.32
CA ASN A 373 21.11 8.27 -41.42
C ASN A 373 21.71 8.75 -40.08
N GLY A 374 22.26 7.81 -39.29
CA GLY A 374 22.86 8.08 -37.98
C GLY A 374 21.86 8.21 -36.81
N LEU A 375 20.55 8.28 -37.06
CA LEU A 375 19.53 8.45 -36.01
C LEU A 375 18.83 7.12 -35.71
N SER A 376 18.71 6.81 -34.41
CA SER A 376 17.80 5.80 -33.88
C SER A 376 17.03 6.39 -32.69
N PHE A 377 15.75 6.08 -32.57
CA PHE A 377 14.96 6.55 -31.44
C PHE A 377 13.77 5.64 -31.15
N ASN A 378 13.23 5.80 -29.96
CA ASN A 378 11.95 5.24 -29.56
C ASN A 378 11.23 6.27 -28.69
N VAL A 379 9.98 6.56 -29.06
CA VAL A 379 9.11 7.51 -28.37
C VAL A 379 7.86 6.75 -27.97
N ASN A 380 7.53 6.75 -26.68
CA ASN A 380 6.33 6.14 -26.14
C ASN A 380 5.49 7.19 -25.43
N TYR A 381 4.19 7.15 -25.66
CA TYR A 381 3.22 7.96 -24.96
C TYR A 381 2.06 7.09 -24.49
N THR A 382 1.68 7.26 -23.23
CA THR A 382 0.52 6.59 -22.63
C THR A 382 -0.43 7.66 -22.13
N PHE A 383 -1.65 7.63 -22.64
CA PHE A 383 -2.79 8.35 -22.08
C PHE A 383 -3.68 7.35 -21.33
N SER A 384 -3.86 7.51 -20.02
CA SER A 384 -4.54 6.49 -19.21
C SER A 384 -5.46 7.06 -18.14
N LYS A 385 -6.33 6.20 -17.61
CA LYS A 385 -7.14 6.46 -16.42
C LYS A 385 -7.27 5.19 -15.62
N SER A 386 -7.02 5.30 -14.32
CA SER A 386 -7.13 4.24 -13.33
C SER A 386 -8.09 4.63 -12.23
N LEU A 387 -9.08 3.78 -11.99
CA LEU A 387 -10.02 3.88 -10.88
C LEU A 387 -9.84 2.67 -9.97
N GLY A 388 -10.07 2.86 -8.67
CA GLY A 388 -10.03 1.75 -7.73
C GLY A 388 -10.61 2.13 -6.39
N ASN A 389 -10.80 1.12 -5.57
CA ASN A 389 -11.27 1.25 -4.19
C ASN A 389 -10.35 0.52 -3.21
N ILE A 390 -9.10 0.26 -3.63
CA ILE A 390 -8.08 -0.43 -2.84
C ILE A 390 -7.32 0.52 -1.89
N PHE A 391 -7.58 1.82 -1.95
CA PHE A 391 -6.89 2.83 -1.18
C PHE A 391 -7.92 3.69 -0.44
N GLY A 392 -7.94 3.56 0.88
CA GLY A 392 -8.85 4.26 1.79
C GLY A 392 -10.30 3.76 1.76
N ILE A 393 -11.00 4.00 2.87
CA ILE A 393 -12.40 3.63 3.06
C ILE A 393 -13.02 4.53 4.13
N ARG A 394 -14.19 5.10 3.87
CA ARG A 394 -14.97 5.88 4.85
C ARG A 394 -15.49 5.00 5.98
N SER A 395 -16.12 3.88 5.65
CA SER A 395 -16.62 2.90 6.62
C SER A 395 -16.51 1.48 6.08
N ALA A 396 -15.77 0.63 6.79
CA ALA A 396 -15.61 -0.77 6.46
C ALA A 396 -16.89 -1.58 6.68
N TYR A 397 -17.80 -1.10 7.55
CA TYR A 397 -19.08 -1.73 7.84
C TYR A 397 -20.01 -1.81 6.62
N LEU A 398 -19.99 -0.83 5.73
CA LEU A 398 -20.89 -0.77 4.58
C LEU A 398 -20.61 -1.85 3.52
N GLY A 399 -19.48 -2.55 3.61
CA GLY A 399 -19.15 -3.65 2.71
C GLY A 399 -18.83 -3.24 1.27
N TYR A 400 -18.93 -1.95 0.93
CA TYR A 400 -18.39 -1.38 -0.31
C TYR A 400 -17.29 -0.37 0.01
N LEU A 401 -16.18 -0.49 -0.71
CA LEU A 401 -15.04 0.41 -0.57
C LEU A 401 -15.23 1.66 -1.47
N ASP A 402 -14.72 2.81 -1.03
CA ASP A 402 -14.82 4.07 -1.78
C ASP A 402 -14.08 4.01 -3.11
N LYS A 403 -14.84 4.09 -4.21
CA LYS A 403 -14.25 4.15 -5.55
C LYS A 403 -13.79 5.57 -5.85
N SER A 404 -12.51 5.72 -6.15
CA SER A 404 -11.89 7.00 -6.53
C SER A 404 -10.82 6.79 -7.61
N ILE A 405 -10.13 7.87 -8.00
CA ILE A 405 -8.94 7.77 -8.84
C ILE A 405 -7.89 6.94 -8.08
N ALA A 406 -7.31 5.93 -8.73
CA ALA A 406 -6.34 5.07 -8.07
C ALA A 406 -5.07 5.85 -7.69
N ASN A 407 -4.42 5.51 -6.58
CA ASN A 407 -3.19 6.17 -6.10
C ASN A 407 -2.02 6.16 -7.11
N THR A 408 -2.02 5.22 -8.05
CA THR A 408 -1.02 5.11 -9.13
C THR A 408 -1.46 5.72 -10.46
N ASP A 409 -2.59 6.43 -10.49
CA ASP A 409 -3.11 7.03 -11.71
C ASP A 409 -2.21 8.19 -12.18
N MET A 410 -1.60 8.01 -13.35
CA MET A 410 -0.80 9.01 -14.05
C MET A 410 -1.35 9.17 -15.48
N PRO A 411 -2.23 10.16 -15.73
CA PRO A 411 -2.95 10.23 -16.98
C PRO A 411 -2.07 10.35 -18.23
N HIS A 412 -0.97 11.09 -18.14
CA HIS A 412 -0.02 11.22 -19.24
C HIS A 412 1.34 10.69 -18.79
N VAL A 413 1.90 9.74 -19.55
CA VAL A 413 3.28 9.28 -19.38
C VAL A 413 3.96 9.30 -20.74
N PHE A 414 5.07 10.01 -20.83
CA PHE A 414 5.88 10.15 -22.03
C PHE A 414 7.31 9.71 -21.72
N ASN A 415 7.85 8.83 -22.55
CA ASN A 415 9.23 8.40 -22.48
C ASN A 415 9.83 8.43 -23.88
N ALA A 416 10.96 9.09 -24.06
CA ALA A 416 11.70 9.07 -25.31
C ALA A 416 13.16 8.80 -25.06
N PHE A 417 13.76 7.96 -25.89
CA PHE A 417 15.20 7.79 -25.95
C PHE A 417 15.68 7.86 -27.39
N PHE A 418 16.80 8.51 -27.61
CA PHE A 418 17.39 8.66 -28.93
C PHE A 418 18.91 8.55 -28.87
N ASN A 419 19.48 8.07 -29.97
CA ASN A 419 20.90 8.09 -30.25
C ASN A 419 21.09 8.65 -31.65
N TYR A 420 21.95 9.64 -31.79
CA TYR A 420 22.26 10.30 -33.05
C TYR A 420 23.76 10.38 -33.26
N ASP A 421 24.26 9.61 -34.21
CA ASP A 421 25.59 9.78 -34.77
C ASP A 421 25.58 11.04 -35.62
N LEU A 422 26.32 12.07 -35.20
CA LEU A 422 26.29 13.34 -35.89
C LEU A 422 26.75 13.17 -37.35
N PRO A 423 26.13 13.88 -38.31
CA PRO A 423 26.36 13.69 -39.73
C PRO A 423 27.63 14.38 -40.23
N PHE A 424 28.52 14.76 -39.32
CA PHE A 424 29.74 15.51 -39.61
C PHE A 424 30.97 14.62 -39.61
N GLY A 425 31.90 14.89 -40.52
CA GLY A 425 33.21 14.25 -40.54
C GLY A 425 33.40 13.24 -41.67
N ARG A 426 34.53 12.54 -41.63
CA ARG A 426 35.00 11.71 -42.73
C ARG A 426 33.99 10.60 -43.06
N GLY A 427 33.53 10.55 -44.30
CA GLY A 427 32.58 9.52 -44.77
C GLY A 427 31.15 9.68 -44.24
N LYS A 428 30.80 10.86 -43.69
CA LYS A 428 29.43 11.23 -43.31
C LYS A 428 28.85 12.23 -44.33
N THR A 429 27.55 12.56 -44.18
CA THR A 429 26.81 13.44 -45.09
C THR A 429 27.44 14.82 -45.26
N TYR A 430 27.95 15.40 -44.17
CA TYR A 430 28.64 16.69 -44.16
C TYR A 430 30.13 16.48 -43.93
N ASP A 431 30.83 16.21 -45.02
CA ASP A 431 32.28 16.07 -45.04
C ASP A 431 32.94 17.38 -45.51
N SER A 432 33.84 17.94 -44.71
CA SER A 432 34.55 19.18 -45.02
C SER A 432 35.69 18.99 -46.04
N GLY A 433 36.11 17.76 -46.33
CA GLY A 433 37.28 17.44 -47.17
C GLY A 433 38.65 17.83 -46.58
N ASN A 434 38.69 18.81 -45.67
CA ASN A 434 39.88 19.22 -44.94
C ASN A 434 40.19 18.25 -43.79
N LYS A 435 41.38 17.65 -43.79
CA LYS A 435 41.82 16.65 -42.80
C LYS A 435 41.79 17.15 -41.35
N ILE A 436 42.15 18.41 -41.12
CA ILE A 436 42.18 19.01 -39.76
C ILE A 436 40.75 19.22 -39.28
N VAL A 437 39.89 19.77 -40.13
CA VAL A 437 38.48 20.00 -39.80
C VAL A 437 37.78 18.66 -39.53
N GLN A 438 37.99 17.65 -40.38
CA GLN A 438 37.50 16.29 -40.17
C GLN A 438 37.98 15.70 -38.83
N ALA A 439 39.25 15.89 -38.47
CA ALA A 439 39.81 15.41 -37.22
C ALA A 439 39.23 16.08 -35.97
N VAL A 440 38.45 17.15 -36.09
CA VAL A 440 37.73 17.80 -34.98
C VAL A 440 36.24 17.45 -34.97
N ILE A 441 35.60 17.42 -36.13
CA ILE A 441 34.13 17.26 -36.24
C ILE A 441 33.68 15.79 -36.34
N SER A 442 34.60 14.83 -36.54
CA SER A 442 34.25 13.41 -36.67
C SER A 442 34.08 12.70 -35.33
N GLY A 443 33.23 11.66 -35.34
CA GLY A 443 33.13 10.66 -34.27
C GLY A 443 32.22 11.05 -33.11
N TRP A 444 31.48 12.16 -33.21
CA TRP A 444 30.55 12.62 -32.20
C TRP A 444 29.22 11.87 -32.26
N GLN A 445 28.72 11.51 -31.08
CA GLN A 445 27.43 10.88 -30.86
C GLN A 445 26.69 11.62 -29.75
N LEU A 446 25.44 11.97 -30.00
CA LEU A 446 24.52 12.55 -29.03
C LEU A 446 23.48 11.49 -28.64
N SER A 447 23.20 11.35 -27.36
CA SER A 447 22.13 10.50 -26.87
C SER A 447 21.35 11.20 -25.77
N GLY A 448 20.11 10.79 -25.58
CA GLY A 448 19.25 11.41 -24.59
C GLY A 448 18.11 10.53 -24.14
N ILE A 449 17.68 10.77 -22.91
CA ILE A 449 16.52 10.15 -22.28
C ILE A 449 15.63 11.27 -21.75
N GLN A 450 14.38 11.28 -22.19
CA GLN A 450 13.36 12.23 -21.78
C GLN A 450 12.23 11.47 -21.09
N ARG A 451 11.88 11.89 -19.89
CA ARG A 451 10.78 11.31 -19.11
C ARG A 451 9.87 12.42 -18.62
N PHE A 452 8.58 12.25 -18.92
CA PHE A 452 7.52 13.05 -18.34
C PHE A 452 6.43 12.12 -17.82
N ALA A 453 5.90 12.40 -16.63
CA ALA A 453 4.71 11.74 -16.13
C ALA A 453 3.84 12.73 -15.36
N SER A 454 2.53 12.61 -15.52
CA SER A 454 1.57 13.30 -14.67
C SER A 454 1.78 12.96 -13.19
N GLY A 455 1.36 13.86 -12.31
CA GLY A 455 1.46 13.61 -10.87
C GLY A 455 0.40 12.61 -10.41
N THR A 456 0.72 11.87 -9.35
CA THR A 456 -0.25 11.00 -8.67
C THR A 456 -1.39 11.84 -8.08
N PRO A 457 -2.62 11.30 -7.97
CA PRO A 457 -3.72 12.04 -7.36
C PRO A 457 -3.46 12.33 -5.88
N LEU A 458 -4.07 13.41 -5.39
CA LEU A 458 -4.06 13.81 -3.99
C LEU A 458 -5.49 13.76 -3.42
N GLY A 459 -5.58 13.51 -2.12
CA GLY A 459 -6.84 13.47 -1.38
C GLY A 459 -6.71 14.23 -0.06
N PRO A 460 -7.55 15.26 0.19
CA PRO A 460 -7.58 15.96 1.46
C PRO A 460 -8.21 15.06 2.52
N PHE A 461 -7.54 14.95 3.67
CA PHE A 461 -8.02 14.21 4.82
C PHE A 461 -7.83 15.04 6.09
N VAL A 462 -8.41 14.55 7.19
CA VAL A 462 -8.35 15.22 8.50
C VAL A 462 -7.55 14.35 9.45
N GLY A 463 -6.58 14.92 10.16
CA GLY A 463 -5.74 14.15 11.10
C GLY A 463 -6.53 13.57 12.29
N ASN A 464 -7.66 14.17 12.63
CA ASN A 464 -8.56 13.75 13.71
C ASN A 464 -10.01 14.11 13.38
N CYS A 465 -10.95 13.21 13.71
CA CYS A 465 -12.37 13.46 13.59
C CYS A 465 -13.14 12.63 14.63
N THR A 466 -14.36 13.03 14.93
CA THR A 466 -15.21 12.33 15.91
C THR A 466 -16.06 11.28 15.21
N LEU A 467 -15.44 10.14 14.88
CA LEU A 467 -16.09 8.96 14.29
C LEU A 467 -15.76 7.71 15.14
N PRO A 468 -16.29 7.62 16.38
CA PRO A 468 -15.94 6.54 17.30
C PRO A 468 -16.32 5.19 16.68
N GLN A 469 -15.29 4.42 16.30
CA GLN A 469 -15.41 3.07 15.72
C GLN A 469 -16.21 2.98 14.42
N ALA A 470 -16.34 4.09 13.68
CA ALA A 470 -17.16 4.16 12.47
C ALA A 470 -16.34 4.26 11.16
N GLY A 471 -15.01 4.34 11.24
CA GLY A 471 -14.13 4.30 10.06
C GLY A 471 -13.16 5.48 10.00
N ALA A 472 -12.91 6.02 8.80
CA ALA A 472 -11.81 6.94 8.56
C ALA A 472 -12.26 8.40 8.33
N CYS A 473 -11.34 9.32 8.65
CA CYS A 473 -11.54 10.76 8.58
C CYS A 473 -11.20 11.32 7.19
N TYR A 474 -12.21 11.80 6.48
CA TYR A 474 -12.06 12.56 5.24
C TYR A 474 -12.56 13.99 5.42
N ALA A 475 -12.04 14.92 4.61
CA ALA A 475 -12.48 16.30 4.66
C ALA A 475 -13.87 16.48 4.00
N ASN A 476 -14.51 17.61 4.29
CA ASN A 476 -15.60 18.15 3.48
C ASN A 476 -15.06 19.21 2.54
N TYR A 477 -15.62 19.28 1.34
CA TYR A 477 -15.52 20.50 0.54
C TYR A 477 -16.36 21.60 1.17
N ASN A 478 -15.79 22.79 1.29
CA ASN A 478 -16.47 23.94 1.84
C ASN A 478 -17.50 24.45 0.82
N PRO A 479 -18.81 24.36 1.09
CA PRO A 479 -19.84 24.79 0.14
C PRO A 479 -19.82 26.30 -0.13
N ALA A 480 -19.25 27.10 0.79
CA ALA A 480 -19.07 28.54 0.62
C ALA A 480 -17.80 28.92 -0.15
N PHE A 481 -16.93 27.95 -0.46
CA PHE A 481 -15.69 28.24 -1.18
C PHE A 481 -15.95 28.53 -2.65
N THR A 482 -15.54 29.73 -3.06
CA THR A 482 -15.54 30.18 -4.45
C THR A 482 -14.08 30.42 -4.85
N GLY A 483 -13.63 29.76 -5.91
CA GLY A 483 -12.27 29.91 -6.42
C GLY A 483 -11.61 28.60 -6.81
N PRO A 484 -10.37 28.67 -7.32
CA PRO A 484 -9.61 27.48 -7.68
C PRO A 484 -9.02 26.85 -6.42
N VAL A 485 -9.24 25.54 -6.24
CA VAL A 485 -8.62 24.76 -5.15
C VAL A 485 -7.08 24.77 -5.25
N ARG A 486 -6.55 24.84 -6.48
CA ARG A 486 -5.12 24.95 -6.78
C ARG A 486 -4.74 26.42 -7.00
N ILE A 487 -3.84 26.94 -6.18
CA ILE A 487 -3.45 28.37 -6.13
C ILE A 487 -1.94 28.57 -6.32
N ASN A 488 -1.49 29.78 -6.63
CA ASN A 488 -0.06 30.13 -6.68
C ASN A 488 0.79 29.38 -7.73
N GLY A 489 0.18 28.96 -8.85
CA GLY A 489 0.89 28.44 -10.03
C GLY A 489 1.60 27.10 -9.78
N ASP A 490 2.69 26.84 -10.50
CA ASP A 490 3.43 25.57 -10.43
C ASP A 490 4.00 25.28 -9.03
N TRP A 491 4.10 23.99 -8.70
CA TRP A 491 4.73 23.57 -7.45
C TRP A 491 6.18 24.06 -7.41
N GLY A 492 6.57 24.71 -6.32
CA GLY A 492 7.90 25.31 -6.19
C GLY A 492 7.96 26.81 -6.43
N ASN A 493 6.89 27.43 -6.93
CA ASN A 493 6.85 28.89 -7.09
C ASN A 493 6.78 29.60 -5.72
N GLY A 494 7.58 30.65 -5.52
CA GLY A 494 7.75 31.32 -4.23
C GLY A 494 8.86 30.70 -3.35
N ASP A 495 8.93 31.11 -2.09
CA ASP A 495 9.93 30.60 -1.15
C ASP A 495 9.46 29.29 -0.50
N VAL A 496 9.86 28.17 -1.11
CA VAL A 496 9.60 26.82 -0.58
C VAL A 496 10.56 26.38 0.53
N LYS A 497 11.58 27.18 0.85
CA LYS A 497 12.49 26.95 1.98
C LYS A 497 12.12 27.77 3.21
N ALA A 498 11.19 28.72 3.07
CA ALA A 498 10.66 29.48 4.18
C ALA A 498 10.14 28.54 5.28
N PRO A 499 10.22 28.94 6.56
CA PRO A 499 9.53 28.23 7.64
C PRO A 499 8.07 27.96 7.26
N VAL A 500 7.51 26.83 7.70
CA VAL A 500 6.15 26.38 7.30
C VAL A 500 5.10 27.48 7.44
N ALA A 501 5.21 28.37 8.44
CA ALA A 501 4.32 29.51 8.61
C ALA A 501 4.25 30.43 7.38
N ASN A 502 5.40 30.67 6.74
CA ASN A 502 5.57 31.62 5.63
C ASN A 502 5.70 30.94 4.26
N ALA A 503 5.86 29.62 4.21
CA ALA A 503 5.96 28.87 2.96
C ALA A 503 4.69 29.01 2.11
N THR A 504 4.89 29.19 0.80
CA THR A 504 3.82 29.38 -0.19
C THR A 504 2.87 28.18 -0.22
N PRO A 505 1.56 28.37 0.07
CA PRO A 505 0.57 27.31 -0.10
C PRO A 505 0.21 27.19 -1.58
N PHE A 506 -0.04 25.96 -2.02
CA PHE A 506 -0.41 25.63 -3.38
C PHE A 506 -1.81 25.02 -3.48
N ILE A 507 -2.39 24.64 -2.34
CA ILE A 507 -3.77 24.24 -2.19
C ILE A 507 -4.44 25.24 -1.24
N ASP A 508 -5.57 25.79 -1.64
CA ASP A 508 -6.32 26.71 -0.78
C ASP A 508 -6.90 25.94 0.40
N LYS A 509 -6.53 26.36 1.61
CA LYS A 509 -7.05 25.75 2.85
C LYS A 509 -8.55 25.95 3.00
N ASN A 510 -9.09 27.07 2.52
CA ASN A 510 -10.51 27.41 2.65
C ASN A 510 -11.41 26.54 1.76
N ALA A 511 -10.85 25.82 0.79
CA ALA A 511 -11.59 24.86 -0.02
C ALA A 511 -12.08 23.65 0.77
N PHE A 512 -11.46 23.36 1.93
CA PHE A 512 -11.76 22.19 2.73
C PHE A 512 -12.00 22.54 4.19
N VAL A 513 -12.97 21.87 4.78
CA VAL A 513 -13.30 21.99 6.21
C VAL A 513 -13.39 20.60 6.82
N SER A 514 -13.16 20.50 8.12
CA SER A 514 -13.39 19.25 8.83
C SER A 514 -14.88 18.90 8.77
N ALA A 515 -15.19 17.61 8.62
CA ALA A 515 -16.55 17.13 8.77
C ALA A 515 -17.06 17.42 10.19
N ALA A 516 -18.36 17.68 10.34
CA ALA A 516 -18.96 17.85 11.66
C ALA A 516 -18.80 16.54 12.47
N PRO A 517 -18.72 16.61 13.81
CA PRO A 517 -18.70 15.41 14.64
C PRO A 517 -19.80 14.43 14.25
N PHE A 518 -19.48 13.14 14.21
CA PHE A 518 -20.41 12.07 13.87
C PHE A 518 -20.93 12.12 12.41
N THR A 519 -20.20 12.77 11.50
CA THR A 519 -20.50 12.76 10.06
C THR A 519 -19.27 12.40 9.25
N TYR A 520 -19.47 11.75 8.10
CA TYR A 520 -18.36 11.46 7.18
C TYR A 520 -18.04 12.66 6.30
N GLY A 521 -16.76 12.76 5.92
CA GLY A 521 -16.31 13.68 4.89
C GLY A 521 -16.86 13.32 3.50
N ASN A 522 -17.20 14.34 2.72
CA ASN A 522 -17.79 14.22 1.39
C ASN A 522 -16.76 14.25 0.25
N THR A 523 -15.48 14.52 0.52
CA THR A 523 -14.46 14.52 -0.52
C THR A 523 -14.20 13.09 -1.04
N PRO A 524 -13.83 12.92 -2.32
CA PRO A 524 -13.25 11.67 -2.80
C PRO A 524 -11.96 11.35 -2.03
N VAL A 525 -11.70 10.07 -1.82
CA VAL A 525 -10.48 9.59 -1.14
C VAL A 525 -9.21 10.07 -1.86
N LEU A 526 -9.22 10.08 -3.20
CA LEU A 526 -8.14 10.57 -4.05
C LEU A 526 -8.70 11.26 -5.30
N GLY A 527 -7.94 12.23 -5.81
CA GLY A 527 -8.29 13.00 -7.00
C GLY A 527 -9.37 14.05 -6.76
N ALA A 528 -9.57 14.45 -5.49
CA ALA A 528 -10.55 15.47 -5.13
C ALA A 528 -10.28 16.77 -5.91
N TYR A 529 -11.28 17.24 -6.66
CA TYR A 529 -11.21 18.48 -7.45
C TYR A 529 -10.01 18.58 -8.39
N GLY A 530 -9.55 17.43 -8.93
CA GLY A 530 -8.43 17.38 -9.87
C GLY A 530 -7.05 17.56 -9.21
N LEU A 531 -6.97 17.55 -7.87
CA LEU A 531 -5.71 17.66 -7.15
C LEU A 531 -4.78 16.48 -7.46
N ARG A 532 -3.55 16.80 -7.83
CA ARG A 532 -2.46 15.87 -8.14
C ARG A 532 -1.15 16.43 -7.62
N ASN A 533 -0.17 15.57 -7.38
CA ASN A 533 1.21 15.99 -7.11
C ASN A 533 1.86 16.67 -8.33
N GLN A 534 3.08 17.19 -8.12
CA GLN A 534 3.93 17.66 -9.21
C GLN A 534 4.14 16.58 -10.27
N HIS A 535 4.18 17.03 -11.53
CA HIS A 535 4.58 16.19 -12.65
C HIS A 535 6.05 15.77 -12.51
N LEU A 536 6.34 14.54 -12.92
CA LEU A 536 7.71 14.10 -13.09
C LEU A 536 8.24 14.70 -14.40
N LEU A 537 9.36 15.40 -14.32
CA LEU A 537 10.12 15.90 -15.46
C LEU A 537 11.59 15.51 -15.24
N ASN A 538 12.18 14.80 -16.20
CA ASN A 538 13.58 14.44 -16.15
C ASN A 538 14.17 14.31 -17.56
N SER A 539 15.28 15.02 -17.79
CA SER A 539 15.98 15.06 -19.06
C SER A 539 17.45 14.76 -18.82
N ASP A 540 17.92 13.65 -19.36
CA ASP A 540 19.31 13.24 -19.30
C ASP A 540 19.88 13.29 -20.71
N LEU A 541 21.06 13.87 -20.87
CA LEU A 541 21.75 13.98 -22.16
C LEU A 541 23.19 13.49 -22.01
N SER A 542 23.68 12.80 -23.03
CA SER A 542 25.05 12.34 -23.11
C SER A 542 25.63 12.70 -24.46
N ILE A 543 26.80 13.33 -24.44
CA ILE A 543 27.60 13.56 -25.64
C ILE A 543 28.87 12.74 -25.52
N SER A 544 29.22 12.02 -26.58
CA SER A 544 30.46 11.25 -26.62
C SER A 544 31.16 11.42 -27.95
N ARG A 545 32.46 11.20 -27.93
CA ARG A 545 33.31 11.26 -29.10
C ARG A 545 34.23 10.05 -29.15
N ASN A 546 34.22 9.39 -30.29
CA ASN A 546 35.09 8.28 -30.61
C ASN A 546 36.33 8.79 -31.37
N PHE A 547 37.50 8.60 -30.77
CA PHE A 547 38.80 8.84 -31.38
C PHE A 547 39.40 7.51 -31.81
N GLN A 548 39.60 7.33 -33.11
CA GLN A 548 40.38 6.21 -33.64
C GLN A 548 41.86 6.60 -33.54
N ILE A 549 42.61 5.94 -32.65
CA ILE A 549 44.04 6.19 -32.44
C ILE A 549 44.84 5.32 -33.41
N THR A 550 44.53 4.03 -33.44
CA THR A 550 45.04 3.05 -34.42
C THR A 550 43.87 2.20 -34.94
N GLU A 551 44.15 1.22 -35.80
CA GLU A 551 43.13 0.27 -36.29
C GLU A 551 42.56 -0.63 -35.17
N GLN A 552 43.32 -0.83 -34.09
CA GLN A 552 42.95 -1.69 -32.96
C GLN A 552 42.59 -0.89 -31.70
N VAL A 553 43.13 0.33 -31.55
CA VAL A 553 42.94 1.14 -30.35
C VAL A 553 41.97 2.30 -30.60
N ARG A 554 40.85 2.28 -29.88
CA ARG A 554 39.84 3.34 -29.86
C ARG A 554 39.71 3.96 -28.48
N PHE A 555 39.82 5.28 -28.41
CA PHE A 555 39.55 6.06 -27.21
C PHE A 555 38.17 6.72 -27.32
N VAL A 556 37.37 6.60 -26.27
CA VAL A 556 36.04 7.20 -26.15
C VAL A 556 36.05 8.16 -24.99
N PHE A 557 35.81 9.43 -25.30
CA PHE A 557 35.50 10.45 -24.31
C PHE A 557 33.99 10.70 -24.29
N GLY A 558 33.41 10.85 -23.10
CA GLY A 558 32.02 11.25 -22.98
C GLY A 558 31.73 12.11 -21.77
N ALA A 559 30.69 12.92 -21.89
CA ALA A 559 30.13 13.71 -20.82
C ALA A 559 28.63 13.42 -20.74
N ASP A 560 28.19 12.95 -19.58
CA ASP A 560 26.80 12.65 -19.25
C ASP A 560 26.27 13.73 -18.32
N SER A 561 25.12 14.29 -18.63
CA SER A 561 24.40 15.24 -17.79
C SER A 561 23.07 14.62 -17.36
N PHE A 562 22.93 14.37 -16.07
CA PHE A 562 21.69 13.93 -15.46
C PHE A 562 20.90 15.16 -15.03
N ASN A 563 19.60 15.19 -15.36
CA ASN A 563 18.74 16.34 -15.12
C ASN A 563 19.33 17.64 -15.69
N ILE A 564 19.64 17.67 -17.00
CA ILE A 564 20.37 18.78 -17.64
C ILE A 564 19.67 20.15 -17.50
N PHE A 565 18.35 20.16 -17.40
CA PHE A 565 17.55 21.38 -17.18
C PHE A 565 17.36 21.72 -15.70
N ASN A 566 17.95 20.93 -14.79
CA ASN A 566 17.89 21.12 -13.35
C ASN A 566 16.44 21.23 -12.81
N TYR A 567 15.53 20.39 -13.31
CA TYR A 567 14.18 20.31 -12.78
C TYR A 567 14.19 19.87 -11.32
N VAL A 568 13.40 20.53 -10.47
CA VAL A 568 13.26 20.16 -9.05
C VAL A 568 12.07 19.24 -8.89
N ARG A 569 12.22 18.15 -8.13
CA ARG A 569 11.15 17.22 -7.78
C ARG A 569 10.88 17.29 -6.28
N PHE A 570 9.68 17.71 -5.93
CA PHE A 570 9.26 17.82 -4.52
C PHE A 570 8.73 16.49 -3.97
N GLY A 571 8.82 16.30 -2.65
CA GLY A 571 8.42 15.07 -1.94
C GLY A 571 6.92 14.84 -1.78
N GLY A 572 6.11 15.58 -2.54
CA GLY A 572 4.66 15.62 -2.38
C GLY A 572 4.21 16.72 -1.43
N ILE A 573 2.90 16.83 -1.27
CA ILE A 573 2.27 17.89 -0.51
C ILE A 573 1.47 17.34 0.64
N ASN A 574 1.52 18.07 1.76
CA ASN A 574 0.73 17.74 2.92
C ASN A 574 -0.76 17.97 2.62
N THR A 575 -1.55 16.90 2.66
CA THR A 575 -3.00 16.94 2.42
C THR A 575 -3.83 16.80 3.70
N ASN A 576 -3.21 16.82 4.88
CA ASN A 576 -3.92 16.87 6.15
C ASN A 576 -4.39 18.31 6.43
N ILE A 577 -5.69 18.58 6.33
CA ILE A 577 -6.25 19.94 6.45
C ILE A 577 -6.06 20.55 7.85
N THR A 578 -5.81 19.73 8.88
CA THR A 578 -5.55 20.19 10.25
C THR A 578 -4.07 20.49 10.50
N ASN A 579 -3.17 20.13 9.58
CA ASN A 579 -1.75 20.42 9.68
C ASN A 579 -1.44 21.87 9.21
N ALA A 580 -0.54 22.56 9.90
CA ALA A 580 -0.08 23.90 9.51
C ALA A 580 0.64 23.93 8.14
N ALA A 581 1.20 22.78 7.72
CA ALA A 581 1.83 22.60 6.42
C ALA A 581 0.85 22.22 5.29
N PHE A 582 -0.47 22.20 5.54
CA PHE A 582 -1.46 21.85 4.51
C PHE A 582 -1.27 22.65 3.22
N GLY A 583 -1.29 21.96 2.08
CA GLY A 583 -1.14 22.57 0.77
C GLY A 583 0.27 23.08 0.47
N LYS A 584 1.25 22.88 1.35
CA LYS A 584 2.62 23.37 1.18
C LYS A 584 3.58 22.23 0.83
N VAL A 585 4.61 22.59 0.07
CA VAL A 585 5.78 21.76 -0.19
C VAL A 585 6.79 21.95 0.94
N THR A 586 7.35 20.87 1.47
CA THR A 586 8.32 20.94 2.59
C THR A 586 9.66 20.28 2.28
N THR A 587 9.74 19.46 1.24
CA THR A 587 10.94 18.68 0.92
C THR A 587 11.16 18.53 -0.59
N GLN A 588 12.43 18.43 -0.97
CA GLN A 588 12.88 17.99 -2.29
C GLN A 588 13.29 16.52 -2.22
N THR A 589 13.11 15.77 -3.32
CA THR A 589 13.43 14.32 -3.37
C THR A 589 14.43 13.93 -4.46
N ASN A 590 14.62 14.74 -5.50
CA ASN A 590 15.63 14.45 -6.52
C ASN A 590 16.96 15.17 -6.24
N LEU A 591 18.00 14.72 -6.94
CA LEU A 591 19.29 15.41 -6.99
C LEU A 591 19.25 16.57 -7.99
N PRO A 592 20.07 17.62 -7.77
CA PRO A 592 20.29 18.66 -8.75
C PRO A 592 20.99 18.09 -10.01
N ARG A 593 21.19 18.92 -11.02
CA ARG A 593 21.97 18.58 -12.21
C ARG A 593 23.37 18.08 -11.83
N VAL A 594 23.76 16.94 -12.40
CA VAL A 594 25.09 16.34 -12.20
C VAL A 594 25.72 16.06 -13.56
N PHE A 595 27.00 16.41 -13.69
CA PHE A 595 27.83 16.02 -14.83
C PHE A 595 28.76 14.88 -14.44
N GLN A 596 28.86 13.88 -15.31
CA GLN A 596 29.81 12.78 -15.19
C GLN A 596 30.65 12.70 -16.46
N PHE A 597 31.96 12.61 -16.29
CA PHE A 597 32.89 12.45 -17.41
C PHE A 597 33.37 11.00 -17.44
N LYS A 598 33.38 10.42 -18.63
CA LYS A 598 33.80 9.04 -18.85
C LYS A 598 34.90 8.97 -19.90
N PHE A 599 35.84 8.09 -19.62
CA PHE A 599 36.97 7.79 -20.48
C PHE A 599 37.02 6.28 -20.64
N ARG A 600 37.07 5.79 -21.87
CA ARG A 600 37.19 4.36 -22.15
C ARG A 600 38.19 4.15 -23.26
N ILE A 601 39.15 3.26 -23.05
CA ILE A 601 40.04 2.76 -24.09
C ILE A 601 39.57 1.35 -24.42
N LEU A 602 39.41 1.08 -25.72
CA LEU A 602 39.08 -0.21 -26.28
C LEU A 602 40.30 -0.62 -27.13
N TYR A 603 40.84 -1.80 -26.86
CA TYR A 603 42.03 -2.37 -27.50
C TYR A 603 41.79 -3.84 -27.84
#